data_AF-A0A7S2K472-F1
#
_entry.id   AF-A0A7S2K472-F1
#
_cell.length_a   1.000
_cell.length_b   1.000
_cell.length_c   1.000
_cell.angle_alpha   90.00
_cell.angle_beta   90.00
_cell.angle_gamma   90.00
#
_symmetry.space_group_name_H-M   'P 1'
#
loop_
_entity.id
_entity.type
_entity.pdbx_description
1 polymer ?
#
loop_
_entity_poly.entity_id
_entity_poly.type
_entity_poly.pdbx_seq_one_letter_code
_entity_poly.pdbx_strand_id
1 'polypeptide(L)'
;ESRQQLLLDGPVPELRTEAGHLACVTFLNSVDQAAQALGLKPAPRNHRARFTANYRALFPDANRHYRVDVLEACVDQQFDIWVNGEKFELDPDAIDHAQRLQIAWSDLIFAVERWAALENRLARQDPINALNAFDAAWAGFEEKYITTLITIEEQARQLVRSAVSYERQLQRAEVANLPERTDVECKFLACIAKLNSIANYKGKGREDLGQAVVESARAVAQPRRQGVVARRGQEVADVLARDVEESYAAIRAYLRKVGTRIEHVDPHLCNNAGLVARLVDYEDTWTTAARYLCEPITLDAICDIFAEVRAAENLAPELSGMIDGCDVELFMVLPRLVVLCYVADPQAPRA
;
A
#
# COMPACT_ATOMS: atom_id res chain seq x y z
N GLU A 1 -27.95 -13.86 -28.17
CA GLU A 1 -26.54 -13.53 -28.44
C GLU A 1 -25.69 -13.51 -27.16
N SER A 2 -26.07 -12.78 -26.11
CA SER A 2 -25.31 -12.72 -24.85
C SER A 2 -25.04 -14.09 -24.18
N ARG A 3 -25.97 -15.05 -24.31
CA ARG A 3 -25.83 -16.45 -23.81
C ARG A 3 -24.74 -17.26 -24.50
N GLN A 4 -24.54 -17.07 -25.81
CA GLN A 4 -23.53 -17.83 -26.56
C GLN A 4 -22.12 -17.31 -26.29
N GLN A 5 -21.99 -16.04 -25.90
CA GLN A 5 -20.71 -15.45 -25.50
C GLN A 5 -20.29 -15.83 -24.08
N LEU A 6 -21.22 -16.29 -23.24
CA LEU A 6 -20.94 -16.60 -21.83
C LEU A 6 -20.36 -18.00 -21.59
N LEU A 7 -20.61 -18.94 -22.51
CA LEU A 7 -20.39 -20.39 -22.33
C LEU A 7 -19.51 -20.97 -23.45
N LEU A 8 -18.62 -20.17 -24.04
CA LEU A 8 -17.86 -20.55 -25.24
C LEU A 8 -17.06 -21.87 -25.07
N ASP A 9 -16.73 -22.29 -23.84
CA ASP A 9 -15.96 -23.53 -23.58
C ASP A 9 -16.50 -24.43 -22.43
N GLY A 10 -17.73 -24.21 -21.91
CA GLY A 10 -18.30 -25.08 -20.85
C GLY A 10 -19.28 -24.40 -19.88
N PRO A 11 -19.65 -25.05 -18.75
CA PRO A 11 -20.57 -24.50 -17.75
C PRO A 11 -19.97 -23.35 -16.91
N VAL A 12 -18.68 -23.10 -17.08
CA VAL A 12 -17.93 -22.05 -16.39
C VAL A 12 -18.04 -20.76 -17.21
N PRO A 13 -18.52 -19.64 -16.62
CA PRO A 13 -18.63 -18.39 -17.35
C PRO A 13 -17.26 -17.81 -17.69
N GLU A 14 -17.09 -17.31 -18.91
CA GLU A 14 -15.89 -16.52 -19.26
C GLU A 14 -16.04 -15.09 -18.68
N LEU A 15 -15.27 -14.77 -17.64
CA LEU A 15 -15.39 -13.50 -16.89
C LEU A 15 -14.23 -12.53 -17.14
N ARG A 16 -13.12 -13.00 -17.72
CA ARG A 16 -11.87 -12.24 -17.88
C ARG A 16 -11.82 -11.35 -19.11
N THR A 17 -12.69 -11.59 -20.09
CA THR A 17 -12.83 -10.73 -21.27
C THR A 17 -13.91 -9.69 -21.03
N GLU A 18 -13.76 -8.49 -21.59
CA GLU A 18 -14.77 -7.42 -21.49
C GLU A 18 -16.14 -7.89 -22.01
N ALA A 19 -16.14 -8.65 -23.12
CA ALA A 19 -17.34 -9.24 -23.69
C ALA A 19 -18.00 -10.27 -22.75
N GLY A 20 -17.21 -11.15 -22.15
CA GLY A 20 -17.69 -12.16 -21.21
C GLY A 20 -18.26 -11.52 -19.92
N HIS A 21 -17.55 -10.52 -19.38
CA HIS A 21 -18.02 -9.74 -18.24
C HIS A 21 -19.38 -9.07 -18.52
N LEU A 22 -19.52 -8.37 -19.64
CA LEU A 22 -20.77 -7.68 -20.01
C LEU A 22 -21.93 -8.68 -20.25
N ALA A 23 -21.64 -9.81 -20.87
CA ALA A 23 -22.60 -10.88 -21.04
C ALA A 23 -23.07 -11.43 -19.69
N CYS A 24 -22.18 -11.53 -18.70
CA CYS A 24 -22.49 -11.97 -17.34
C CYS A 24 -23.36 -10.98 -16.59
N VAL A 25 -23.03 -9.68 -16.65
CA VAL A 25 -23.88 -8.62 -16.12
C VAL A 25 -25.29 -8.74 -16.70
N THR A 26 -25.41 -8.91 -18.02
CA THR A 26 -26.71 -9.03 -18.70
C THR A 26 -27.49 -10.27 -18.23
N PHE A 27 -26.82 -11.40 -18.06
CA PHE A 27 -27.44 -12.63 -17.59
C PHE A 27 -27.92 -12.51 -16.14
N LEU A 28 -27.07 -12.03 -15.23
CA LEU A 28 -27.42 -11.83 -13.81
C LEU A 28 -28.59 -10.85 -13.63
N ASN A 29 -28.63 -9.78 -14.42
CA ASN A 29 -29.76 -8.86 -14.45
C ASN A 29 -31.05 -9.55 -14.93
N SER A 30 -30.95 -10.44 -15.92
CA SER A 30 -32.10 -11.20 -16.43
C SER A 30 -32.60 -12.22 -15.39
N VAL A 31 -31.69 -12.83 -14.62
CA VAL A 31 -32.02 -13.74 -13.51
C VAL A 31 -32.81 -13.00 -12.43
N ASP A 32 -32.36 -11.81 -12.02
CA ASP A 32 -33.10 -10.99 -11.06
C ASP A 32 -34.48 -10.58 -11.59
N GLN A 33 -34.55 -10.06 -12.83
CA GLN A 33 -35.83 -9.70 -13.46
C GLN A 33 -36.80 -10.89 -13.55
N ALA A 34 -36.31 -12.08 -13.90
CA ALA A 34 -37.12 -13.29 -13.94
C ALA A 34 -37.64 -13.66 -12.54
N ALA A 35 -36.79 -13.60 -11.53
CA ALA A 35 -37.18 -13.87 -10.15
C ALA A 35 -38.21 -12.85 -9.62
N GLN A 36 -38.09 -11.57 -10.00
CA GLN A 36 -39.08 -10.53 -9.70
C GLN A 36 -40.41 -10.78 -10.42
N ALA A 37 -40.38 -11.10 -11.71
CA ALA A 37 -41.58 -11.38 -12.50
C ALA A 37 -42.34 -12.63 -11.99
N LEU A 38 -41.61 -13.58 -11.41
CA LEU A 38 -42.16 -14.78 -10.77
C LEU A 38 -42.60 -14.55 -9.30
N GLY A 39 -42.41 -13.34 -8.76
CA GLY A 39 -42.78 -12.99 -7.39
C GLY A 39 -41.95 -13.71 -6.31
N LEU A 40 -40.72 -14.14 -6.64
CA LEU A 40 -39.85 -14.83 -5.71
C LEU A 40 -39.28 -13.84 -4.70
N LYS A 41 -39.37 -14.17 -3.41
CA LYS A 41 -38.76 -13.36 -2.34
C LYS A 41 -37.23 -13.53 -2.36
N PRO A 42 -36.46 -12.44 -2.23
CA PRO A 42 -35.02 -12.55 -2.07
C PRO A 42 -34.65 -13.36 -0.83
N ALA A 43 -33.57 -14.13 -0.93
CA ALA A 43 -32.92 -14.75 0.22
C ALA A 43 -32.48 -13.67 1.24
N PRO A 44 -32.51 -13.97 2.55
CA PRO A 44 -32.15 -13.01 3.59
C PRO A 44 -30.72 -12.45 3.41
N ARG A 45 -30.58 -11.13 3.52
CA ARG A 45 -29.30 -10.40 3.38
C ARG A 45 -28.98 -9.50 4.56
N ASN A 46 -29.44 -9.89 5.75
CA ASN A 46 -29.27 -9.14 6.99
C ASN A 46 -27.79 -8.92 7.34
N HIS A 47 -26.90 -9.80 6.85
CA HIS A 47 -25.46 -9.68 7.03
C HIS A 47 -24.87 -8.39 6.45
N ARG A 48 -25.48 -7.82 5.39
CA ARG A 48 -25.03 -6.56 4.77
C ARG A 48 -25.03 -5.38 5.74
N ALA A 49 -25.86 -5.41 6.79
CA ALA A 49 -25.85 -4.40 7.84
C ALA A 49 -24.53 -4.36 8.64
N ARG A 50 -23.77 -5.47 8.66
CA ARG A 50 -22.47 -5.59 9.33
C ARG A 50 -21.29 -5.22 8.43
N PHE A 51 -21.53 -4.96 7.15
CA PHE A 51 -20.47 -4.58 6.22
C PHE A 51 -19.88 -3.20 6.56
N THR A 52 -18.61 -3.00 6.21
CA THR A 52 -17.97 -1.68 6.32
C THR A 52 -18.66 -0.67 5.41
N ALA A 53 -18.42 0.62 5.61
CA ALA A 53 -19.08 1.67 4.83
C ALA A 53 -18.87 1.51 3.31
N ASN A 54 -17.66 1.09 2.88
CA ASN A 54 -17.33 0.88 1.48
C ASN A 54 -18.18 -0.25 0.86
N TYR A 55 -18.27 -1.41 1.53
CA TYR A 55 -19.11 -2.50 1.05
C TYR A 55 -20.60 -2.20 1.16
N ARG A 56 -21.05 -1.45 2.17
CA ARG A 56 -22.45 -0.98 2.22
C ARG A 56 -22.81 -0.05 1.06
N ALA A 57 -21.86 0.73 0.53
CA ALA A 57 -22.10 1.52 -0.68
C ALA A 57 -22.27 0.64 -1.93
N LEU A 58 -21.57 -0.51 -1.98
CA LEU A 58 -21.69 -1.50 -3.07
C LEU A 58 -22.97 -2.37 -2.93
N PHE A 59 -23.45 -2.56 -1.71
CA PHE A 59 -24.60 -3.39 -1.36
C PHE A 59 -25.59 -2.59 -0.49
N PRO A 60 -26.32 -1.61 -1.09
CA PRO A 60 -27.05 -0.58 -0.34
C PRO A 60 -28.32 -1.06 0.36
N ASP A 61 -28.90 -2.18 -0.08
CA ASP A 61 -30.17 -2.70 0.44
C ASP A 61 -30.20 -4.23 0.50
N ALA A 62 -31.37 -4.79 0.84
CA ALA A 62 -31.61 -6.23 0.94
C ALA A 62 -32.05 -6.88 -0.39
N ASN A 63 -32.09 -6.14 -1.49
CA ASN A 63 -32.46 -6.67 -2.79
C ASN A 63 -31.32 -7.51 -3.39
N ARG A 64 -31.66 -8.26 -4.45
CA ARG A 64 -30.69 -9.03 -5.25
C ARG A 64 -29.79 -8.04 -5.97
N HIS A 65 -28.53 -7.99 -5.54
CA HIS A 65 -27.46 -7.22 -6.18
C HIS A 65 -26.38 -8.20 -6.60
N TYR A 66 -26.66 -8.95 -7.65
CA TYR A 66 -25.71 -9.93 -8.18
C TYR A 66 -24.58 -9.20 -8.90
N ARG A 67 -23.41 -9.17 -8.28
CA ARG A 67 -22.21 -8.57 -8.86
C ARG A 67 -21.31 -9.63 -9.47
N VAL A 68 -20.70 -9.29 -10.61
CA VAL A 68 -19.82 -10.21 -11.35
C VAL A 68 -18.55 -10.53 -10.56
N ASP A 69 -18.01 -9.59 -9.79
CA ASP A 69 -16.83 -9.79 -8.93
C ASP A 69 -17.03 -10.91 -7.90
N VAL A 70 -18.23 -11.04 -7.31
CA VAL A 70 -18.58 -12.14 -6.41
C VAL A 70 -18.65 -13.47 -7.15
N LEU A 71 -19.20 -13.49 -8.38
CA LEU A 71 -19.23 -14.72 -9.17
C LEU A 71 -17.84 -15.13 -9.66
N GLU A 72 -17.01 -14.16 -10.04
CA GLU A 72 -15.62 -14.36 -10.46
C GLU A 72 -14.81 -14.99 -9.33
N ALA A 73 -14.91 -14.46 -8.11
CA ALA A 73 -14.26 -15.02 -6.93
C ALA A 73 -14.74 -16.45 -6.62
N CYS A 74 -16.01 -16.77 -6.91
CA CYS A 74 -16.54 -18.11 -6.76
C CYS A 74 -15.96 -19.07 -7.82
N VAL A 75 -15.85 -18.62 -9.07
CA VAL A 75 -15.47 -19.44 -10.23
C VAL A 75 -13.98 -19.68 -10.35
N ASP A 76 -13.15 -18.67 -10.07
CA ASP A 76 -11.70 -18.75 -10.25
C ASP A 76 -11.03 -19.78 -9.30
N GLN A 77 -11.71 -20.19 -8.22
CA GLN A 77 -11.21 -21.11 -7.18
C GLN A 77 -9.83 -20.71 -6.60
N GLN A 78 -9.40 -19.48 -6.85
CA GLN A 78 -8.21 -18.88 -6.24
C GLN A 78 -8.63 -18.37 -4.87
N PHE A 79 -8.61 -19.28 -3.90
CA PHE A 79 -8.95 -18.99 -2.51
C PHE A 79 -7.81 -18.31 -1.73
N ASP A 80 -6.71 -18.02 -2.42
CA ASP A 80 -5.53 -17.34 -1.91
C ASP A 80 -5.57 -15.86 -2.28
N ILE A 81 -5.74 -15.00 -1.28
CA ILE A 81 -5.75 -13.55 -1.44
C ILE A 81 -4.40 -13.02 -0.97
N TRP A 82 -3.67 -12.34 -1.85
CA TRP A 82 -2.37 -11.75 -1.53
C TRP A 82 -2.53 -10.26 -1.27
N VAL A 83 -2.17 -9.82 -0.06
CA VAL A 83 -2.17 -8.40 0.31
C VAL A 83 -0.85 -8.10 1.00
N ASN A 84 -0.13 -7.06 0.53
CA ASN A 84 1.09 -6.59 1.21
C ASN A 84 2.20 -7.65 1.37
N GLY A 85 2.26 -8.63 0.47
CA GLY A 85 3.23 -9.74 0.53
C GLY A 85 2.83 -10.87 1.50
N GLU A 86 1.68 -10.75 2.16
CA GLU A 86 1.09 -11.78 3.01
C GLU A 86 -0.02 -12.54 2.26
N LYS A 87 -0.04 -13.86 2.45
CA LYS A 87 -1.03 -14.76 1.88
C LYS A 87 -2.16 -14.98 2.88
N PHE A 88 -3.39 -14.73 2.46
CA PHE A 88 -4.61 -15.01 3.20
C PHE A 88 -5.39 -16.10 2.50
N GLU A 89 -5.88 -17.07 3.25
CA GLU A 89 -6.71 -18.15 2.72
C GLU A 89 -8.18 -17.90 3.09
N LEU A 90 -9.09 -18.15 2.15
CA LEU A 90 -10.51 -18.14 2.47
C LEU A 90 -10.84 -19.26 3.46
N ASP A 91 -11.74 -18.95 4.38
CA ASP A 91 -12.21 -19.91 5.38
C ASP A 91 -12.85 -21.14 4.71
N PRO A 92 -12.67 -22.36 5.25
CA PRO A 92 -13.29 -23.57 4.70
C PRO A 92 -14.80 -23.46 4.49
N ASP A 93 -15.52 -22.72 5.34
CA ASP A 93 -16.94 -22.45 5.14
C ASP A 93 -17.19 -21.64 3.87
N ALA A 94 -16.35 -20.64 3.58
CA ALA A 94 -16.47 -19.82 2.38
C ALA A 94 -16.25 -20.67 1.12
N ILE A 95 -15.33 -21.65 1.18
CA ILE A 95 -15.08 -22.60 0.09
C ILE A 95 -16.30 -23.52 -0.13
N ASP A 96 -16.90 -24.06 0.93
CA ASP A 96 -18.12 -24.86 0.83
C ASP A 96 -19.28 -24.05 0.24
N HIS A 97 -19.45 -22.80 0.66
CA HIS A 97 -20.42 -21.89 0.08
C HIS A 97 -20.15 -21.58 -1.40
N ALA A 98 -18.88 -21.45 -1.81
CA ALA A 98 -18.50 -21.27 -3.21
C ALA A 98 -18.92 -22.49 -4.05
N GLN A 99 -18.64 -23.70 -3.57
CA GLN A 99 -19.03 -24.94 -4.26
C GLN A 99 -20.54 -25.06 -4.41
N ARG A 100 -21.31 -24.74 -3.35
CA ARG A 100 -22.77 -24.70 -3.42
C ARG A 100 -23.29 -23.69 -4.44
N LEU A 101 -22.64 -22.54 -4.55
CA LEU A 101 -22.99 -21.53 -5.55
C LEU A 101 -22.68 -22.02 -6.97
N GLN A 102 -21.55 -22.69 -7.21
CA GLN A 102 -21.23 -23.28 -8.52
C GLN A 102 -22.23 -24.36 -8.95
N ILE A 103 -22.65 -25.22 -8.00
CA ILE A 103 -23.69 -26.22 -8.25
C ILE A 103 -25.01 -25.54 -8.58
N ALA A 104 -25.46 -24.58 -7.75
CA ALA A 104 -26.70 -23.88 -7.97
C ALA A 104 -26.72 -23.05 -9.27
N TRP A 105 -25.56 -22.50 -9.67
CA TRP A 105 -25.37 -21.86 -10.96
C TRP A 105 -25.56 -22.85 -12.12
N SER A 106 -24.90 -24.01 -12.05
CA SER A 106 -25.01 -25.05 -13.08
C SER A 106 -26.45 -25.56 -13.22
N ASP A 107 -27.12 -25.79 -12.08
CA ASP A 107 -28.53 -26.20 -12.02
C ASP A 107 -29.46 -25.13 -12.60
N LEU A 108 -29.19 -23.85 -12.32
CA LEU A 108 -29.94 -22.73 -12.89
C LEU A 108 -29.79 -22.66 -14.41
N ILE A 109 -28.56 -22.78 -14.92
CA ILE A 109 -28.33 -22.84 -16.36
C ILE A 109 -29.13 -24.00 -16.95
N PHE A 110 -28.96 -25.22 -16.43
CA PHE A 110 -29.67 -26.40 -16.94
C PHE A 110 -31.20 -26.25 -16.91
N ALA A 111 -31.76 -25.71 -15.82
CA ALA A 111 -33.19 -25.47 -15.70
C ALA A 111 -33.70 -24.46 -16.73
N VAL A 112 -32.93 -23.39 -16.99
CA VAL A 112 -33.26 -22.39 -18.02
C VAL A 112 -33.17 -23.00 -19.42
N GLU A 113 -32.15 -23.82 -19.71
CA GLU A 113 -32.01 -24.49 -21.00
C GLU A 113 -33.15 -25.48 -21.26
N ARG A 114 -33.49 -26.28 -20.26
CA ARG A 114 -34.60 -27.22 -20.32
C ARG A 114 -35.94 -26.50 -20.50
N TRP A 115 -36.15 -25.38 -19.82
CA TRP A 115 -37.36 -24.57 -20.02
C TRP A 115 -37.42 -24.02 -21.45
N ALA A 116 -36.31 -23.49 -21.98
CA ALA A 116 -36.29 -22.95 -23.34
C ALA A 116 -36.56 -24.01 -24.42
N ALA A 117 -36.15 -25.27 -24.19
CA ALA A 117 -36.34 -26.38 -25.13
C ALA A 117 -37.75 -27.01 -25.10
N LEU A 118 -38.47 -26.88 -23.97
CA LEU A 118 -39.81 -27.44 -23.82
C LEU A 118 -40.87 -26.45 -24.32
N GLU A 119 -41.56 -26.79 -25.42
CA GLU A 119 -42.71 -26.01 -25.93
C GLU A 119 -43.86 -25.88 -24.91
N ASN A 120 -43.89 -26.75 -23.89
CA ASN A 120 -44.94 -26.80 -22.87
C ASN A 120 -44.51 -26.09 -21.57
N ARG A 121 -45.05 -24.88 -21.37
CA ARG A 121 -44.83 -23.97 -20.21
C ARG A 121 -45.40 -24.48 -18.85
N LEU A 122 -45.67 -25.78 -18.72
CA LEU A 122 -46.35 -26.37 -17.55
C LEU A 122 -45.39 -26.80 -16.44
N ALA A 123 -44.09 -27.00 -16.72
CA ALA A 123 -43.08 -27.32 -15.72
C ALA A 123 -42.48 -26.06 -15.05
N ARG A 124 -43.32 -25.13 -14.58
CA ARG A 124 -42.86 -23.86 -13.96
C ARG A 124 -42.09 -24.04 -12.65
N GLN A 125 -42.17 -25.19 -12.00
CA GLN A 125 -41.61 -25.40 -10.65
C GLN A 125 -40.09 -25.57 -10.65
N ASP A 126 -39.55 -26.24 -11.66
CA ASP A 126 -38.12 -26.49 -11.83
C ASP A 126 -37.25 -25.21 -11.87
N PRO A 127 -37.53 -24.23 -12.75
CA PRO A 127 -36.80 -22.97 -12.80
C PRO A 127 -37.04 -22.08 -11.56
N ILE A 128 -38.21 -22.16 -10.92
CA ILE A 128 -38.48 -21.46 -9.67
C ILE A 128 -37.57 -22.01 -8.54
N ASN A 129 -37.47 -23.34 -8.45
CA ASN A 129 -36.61 -23.99 -7.45
C ASN A 129 -35.14 -23.66 -7.71
N ALA A 130 -34.69 -23.69 -8.97
CA ALA A 130 -33.33 -23.34 -9.35
C ALA A 130 -32.99 -21.87 -9.04
N LEU A 131 -33.90 -20.93 -9.33
CA LEU A 131 -33.73 -19.52 -8.98
C LEU A 131 -33.65 -19.30 -7.46
N ASN A 132 -34.49 -19.95 -6.67
CA ASN A 132 -34.44 -19.85 -5.20
C ASN A 132 -33.16 -20.47 -4.63
N ALA A 133 -32.73 -21.63 -5.15
CA ALA A 133 -31.50 -22.29 -4.73
C ALA A 133 -30.26 -21.43 -5.07
N PHE A 134 -30.23 -20.86 -6.28
CA PHE A 134 -29.19 -19.93 -6.70
C PHE A 134 -29.13 -18.69 -5.80
N ASP A 135 -30.27 -18.05 -5.54
CA ASP A 135 -30.32 -16.84 -4.70
C ASP A 135 -29.87 -17.11 -3.26
N ALA A 136 -30.26 -18.26 -2.69
CA ALA A 136 -29.84 -18.67 -1.36
C ALA A 136 -28.34 -19.01 -1.30
N ALA A 137 -27.82 -19.75 -2.29
CA ALA A 137 -26.40 -20.06 -2.38
C ALA A 137 -25.55 -18.79 -2.58
N TRP A 138 -26.03 -17.85 -3.39
CA TRP A 138 -25.39 -16.55 -3.59
C TRP A 138 -25.31 -15.76 -2.29
N ALA A 139 -26.43 -15.60 -1.59
CA ALA A 139 -26.46 -14.85 -0.34
C ALA A 139 -25.51 -15.43 0.71
N GLY A 140 -25.43 -16.77 0.81
CA GLY A 140 -24.51 -17.46 1.73
C GLY A 140 -23.03 -17.26 1.35
N PHE A 141 -22.68 -17.38 0.07
CA PHE A 141 -21.31 -17.13 -0.38
C PHE A 141 -20.92 -15.66 -0.23
N GLU A 142 -21.79 -14.72 -0.61
CA GLU A 142 -21.59 -13.28 -0.44
C GLU A 142 -21.30 -12.93 1.02
N GLU A 143 -22.07 -13.46 1.97
CA GLU A 143 -21.84 -13.23 3.41
C GLU A 143 -20.43 -13.63 3.81
N LYS A 144 -20.04 -14.87 3.51
CA LYS A 144 -18.75 -15.42 3.93
C LYS A 144 -17.59 -14.71 3.22
N TYR A 145 -17.66 -14.59 1.90
CA TYR A 145 -16.61 -13.99 1.08
C TYR A 145 -16.35 -12.52 1.45
N ILE A 146 -17.40 -11.68 1.48
CA ILE A 146 -17.24 -10.26 1.79
C ILE A 146 -16.81 -10.04 3.24
N THR A 147 -17.29 -10.86 4.18
CA THR A 147 -16.82 -10.79 5.58
C THR A 147 -15.34 -11.13 5.70
N THR A 148 -14.87 -12.13 4.95
CA THR A 148 -13.43 -12.46 4.92
C THR A 148 -12.62 -11.33 4.30
N LEU A 149 -13.08 -10.73 3.18
CA LEU A 149 -12.41 -9.57 2.60
C LEU A 149 -12.29 -8.42 3.61
N ILE A 150 -13.39 -8.07 4.30
CA ILE A 150 -13.38 -7.04 5.36
C ILE A 150 -12.32 -7.34 6.43
N THR A 151 -12.20 -8.61 6.82
CA THR A 151 -11.23 -9.04 7.85
C THR A 151 -9.79 -8.90 7.35
N ILE A 152 -9.52 -9.34 6.12
CA ILE A 152 -8.20 -9.20 5.48
C ILE A 152 -7.85 -7.72 5.33
N GLU A 153 -8.78 -6.89 4.88
CA GLU A 153 -8.55 -5.46 4.75
C GLU A 153 -8.25 -4.78 6.09
N GLU A 154 -8.91 -5.18 7.17
CA GLU A 154 -8.67 -4.66 8.52
C GLU A 154 -7.29 -5.08 9.04
N GLN A 155 -6.90 -6.33 8.81
CA GLN A 155 -5.55 -6.84 9.13
C GLN A 155 -4.47 -6.10 8.32
N ALA A 156 -4.69 -5.88 7.03
CA ALA A 156 -3.77 -5.16 6.16
C ALA A 156 -3.54 -3.70 6.63
N ARG A 157 -4.59 -3.03 7.15
CA ARG A 157 -4.49 -1.68 7.73
C ARG A 157 -3.85 -1.65 9.12
N GLN A 158 -3.71 -2.81 9.80
CA GLN A 158 -3.20 -2.89 11.17
C GLN A 158 -1.79 -2.31 11.33
N LEU A 159 -0.95 -2.44 10.30
CA LEU A 159 0.41 -1.89 10.31
C LEU A 159 0.39 -0.35 10.37
N VAL A 160 -0.49 0.29 9.60
CA VAL A 160 -0.70 1.75 9.64
C VAL A 160 -1.32 2.16 10.98
N ARG A 161 -2.28 1.39 11.51
CA ARG A 161 -2.86 1.64 12.85
C ARG A 161 -1.79 1.63 13.94
N SER A 162 -0.86 0.68 13.85
CA SER A 162 0.25 0.54 14.78
C SER A 162 1.20 1.74 14.68
N ALA A 163 1.59 2.15 13.46
CA ALA A 163 2.41 3.34 13.24
C ALA A 163 1.76 4.63 13.77
N VAL A 164 0.46 4.81 13.55
CA VAL A 164 -0.31 5.94 14.10
C VAL A 164 -0.34 5.90 15.64
N SER A 165 -0.50 4.71 16.23
CA SER A 165 -0.48 4.55 17.69
C SER A 165 0.87 4.93 18.27
N TYR A 166 1.97 4.43 17.69
CA TYR A 166 3.32 4.78 18.13
C TYR A 166 3.62 6.26 17.94
N GLU A 167 3.20 6.88 16.84
CA GLU A 167 3.35 8.33 16.66
C GLU A 167 2.63 9.14 17.75
N ARG A 168 1.40 8.74 18.12
CA ARG A 168 0.66 9.40 19.21
C ARG A 168 1.34 9.21 20.56
N GLN A 169 1.89 8.01 20.82
CA GLN A 169 2.64 7.74 22.04
C GLN A 169 3.93 8.56 22.09
N LEU A 170 4.66 8.62 20.97
CA LEU A 170 5.90 9.39 20.84
C LEU A 170 5.63 10.88 21.08
N GLN A 171 4.60 11.44 20.45
CA GLN A 171 4.21 12.83 20.66
C GLN A 171 3.89 13.13 22.14
N ARG A 172 3.20 12.22 22.84
CA ARG A 172 2.92 12.38 24.28
C ARG A 172 4.19 12.31 25.11
N ALA A 173 5.07 11.35 24.82
CA ALA A 173 6.34 11.19 25.51
C ALA A 173 7.27 12.40 25.30
N GLU A 174 7.27 13.00 24.10
CA GLU A 174 8.02 14.22 23.80
C GLU A 174 7.50 15.43 24.59
N VAL A 175 6.18 15.63 24.64
CA VAL A 175 5.57 16.75 25.38
C VAL A 175 5.76 16.61 26.90
N ALA A 176 5.64 15.39 27.42
CA ALA A 176 5.81 15.11 28.85
C ALA A 176 7.29 14.87 29.24
N ASN A 177 8.22 14.91 28.28
CA ASN A 177 9.64 14.62 28.47
C ASN A 177 9.90 13.30 29.22
N LEU A 178 9.20 12.24 28.81
CA LEU A 178 9.28 10.93 29.46
C LEU A 178 10.53 10.15 29.04
N PRO A 179 11.15 9.37 29.95
CA PRO A 179 12.32 8.55 29.64
C PRO A 179 12.04 7.44 28.63
N GLU A 180 10.78 6.98 28.53
CA GLU A 180 10.33 5.96 27.58
C GLU A 180 10.30 6.45 26.12
N ARG A 181 10.51 7.76 25.88
CA ARG A 181 10.52 8.35 24.54
C ARG A 181 11.39 7.57 23.57
N THR A 182 12.60 7.20 23.98
CA THR A 182 13.57 6.48 23.14
C THR A 182 13.04 5.10 22.74
N ASP A 183 12.45 4.35 23.67
CA ASP A 183 11.87 3.02 23.38
C ASP A 183 10.66 3.11 22.45
N VAL A 184 9.81 4.13 22.64
CA VAL A 184 8.66 4.38 21.74
C VAL A 184 9.15 4.78 20.34
N GLU A 185 10.22 5.58 20.25
CA GLU A 185 10.83 5.96 18.98
C GLU A 185 11.47 4.76 18.25
N CYS A 186 12.15 3.86 18.96
CA CYS A 186 12.61 2.58 18.40
C CYS A 186 11.46 1.80 17.75
N LYS A 187 10.36 1.62 18.50
CA LYS A 187 9.18 0.86 18.04
C LYS A 187 8.50 1.56 16.86
N PHE A 188 8.43 2.88 16.90
CA PHE A 188 7.93 3.68 15.78
C PHE A 188 8.76 3.44 14.52
N LEU A 189 10.07 3.60 14.59
CA LEU A 189 10.98 3.44 13.46
C LEU A 189 10.99 2.02 12.91
N ALA A 190 10.95 0.99 13.78
CA ALA A 190 10.79 -0.39 13.35
C ALA A 190 9.48 -0.60 12.57
N CYS A 191 8.39 0.04 13.00
CA CYS A 191 7.12 0.01 12.29
C CYS A 191 7.18 0.75 10.93
N ILE A 192 7.88 1.89 10.85
CA ILE A 192 8.14 2.60 9.59
C ILE A 192 8.97 1.75 8.64
N ALA A 193 10.01 1.09 9.13
CA ALA A 193 10.85 0.21 8.32
C ALA A 193 10.03 -0.97 7.75
N LYS A 194 9.10 -1.52 8.55
CA LYS A 194 8.18 -2.56 8.05
C LYS A 194 7.16 -2.02 7.04
N LEU A 195 6.67 -0.79 7.23
CA LEU A 195 5.83 -0.11 6.22
C LEU A 195 6.60 0.11 4.93
N ASN A 196 7.88 0.47 5.03
CA ASN A 196 8.74 0.70 3.88
C ASN A 196 8.89 -0.56 3.03
N SER A 197 9.18 -1.72 3.62
CA SER A 197 9.35 -2.95 2.83
C SER A 197 8.11 -3.47 2.13
N ILE A 198 6.94 -3.12 2.64
CA ILE A 198 5.66 -3.55 2.09
C ILE A 198 5.13 -2.56 1.06
N ALA A 199 5.19 -1.27 1.36
CA ALA A 199 4.50 -0.24 0.58
C ALA A 199 5.41 0.47 -0.42
N ASN A 200 6.71 0.55 -0.15
CA ASN A 200 7.65 1.31 -0.97
C ASN A 200 8.12 0.51 -2.19
N TYR A 201 7.24 0.38 -3.17
CA TYR A 201 7.56 -0.27 -4.45
C TYR A 201 8.40 0.60 -5.40
N LYS A 202 8.49 1.92 -5.14
CA LYS A 202 9.24 2.87 -5.97
C LYS A 202 10.71 3.00 -5.56
N GLY A 203 10.99 2.79 -4.27
CA GLY A 203 12.33 2.73 -3.71
C GLY A 203 12.83 1.30 -3.60
N LYS A 204 13.68 1.06 -2.59
CA LYS A 204 14.30 -0.27 -2.36
C LYS A 204 13.50 -1.13 -1.39
N GLY A 205 12.59 -0.54 -0.61
CA GLY A 205 11.79 -1.28 0.37
C GLY A 205 12.63 -1.85 1.53
N ARG A 206 13.62 -1.09 1.99
CA ARG A 206 14.48 -1.45 3.13
C ARG A 206 13.72 -1.64 4.44
N GLU A 207 14.13 -2.66 5.21
CA GLU A 207 13.62 -2.94 6.58
C GLU A 207 14.60 -2.48 7.69
N ASP A 208 15.76 -1.93 7.34
CA ASP A 208 16.84 -1.57 8.28
C ASP A 208 16.87 -0.08 8.66
N LEU A 209 15.75 0.64 8.51
CA LEU A 209 15.62 2.07 8.79
C LEU A 209 15.64 2.39 10.29
N GLY A 210 16.79 2.18 10.94
CA GLY A 210 16.98 2.28 12.39
C GLY A 210 17.21 3.70 12.93
N GLN A 211 17.23 3.80 14.26
CA GLN A 211 17.32 5.05 15.02
C GLN A 211 18.67 5.78 14.92
N ALA A 212 19.77 5.05 14.69
CA ALA A 212 21.12 5.61 14.71
C ALA A 212 21.30 6.82 13.77
N VAL A 213 20.64 6.81 12.60
CA VAL A 213 20.70 7.91 11.63
C VAL A 213 19.99 9.15 12.13
N VAL A 214 18.79 8.99 12.71
CA VAL A 214 18.01 10.09 13.29
C VAL A 214 18.72 10.69 14.51
N GLU A 215 19.35 9.86 15.34
CA GLU A 215 20.19 10.33 16.45
C GLU A 215 21.42 11.11 15.97
N SER A 216 22.08 10.62 14.93
CA SER A 216 23.23 11.30 14.32
C SER A 216 22.84 12.67 13.76
N ALA A 217 21.70 12.75 13.06
CA ALA A 217 21.14 14.02 12.57
C ALA A 217 20.86 15.01 13.71
N ARG A 218 20.19 14.55 14.78
CA ARG A 218 19.91 15.39 15.94
C ARG A 218 21.17 15.85 16.67
N ALA A 219 22.19 15.00 16.75
CA ALA A 219 23.46 15.35 17.38
C ALA A 219 24.16 16.48 16.62
N VAL A 220 24.04 16.52 15.30
CA VAL A 220 24.54 17.62 14.46
C VAL A 220 23.71 18.89 14.65
N ALA A 221 22.39 18.79 14.76
CA ALA A 221 21.50 19.93 14.95
C ALA A 221 21.58 20.59 16.35
N GLN A 222 22.23 19.94 17.34
CA GLN A 222 22.33 20.50 18.69
C GLN A 222 23.20 21.77 18.73
N PRO A 223 22.79 22.81 19.49
CA PRO A 223 23.58 24.02 19.65
C PRO A 223 24.96 23.68 20.23
N ARG A 224 26.02 24.06 19.52
CA ARG A 224 27.40 23.82 19.98
C ARG A 224 27.61 24.48 21.34
N ARG A 225 28.24 23.74 22.26
CA ARG A 225 28.75 24.33 23.50
C ARG A 225 29.78 25.41 23.14
N GLN A 226 29.69 26.56 23.82
CA GLN A 226 30.65 27.66 23.62
C GLN A 226 32.09 27.14 23.72
N GLY A 227 32.91 27.40 22.70
CA GLY A 227 34.33 27.04 22.66
C GLY A 227 34.72 25.88 21.74
N VAL A 228 33.77 25.17 21.11
CA VAL A 228 34.10 24.16 20.08
C VAL A 228 34.34 24.85 18.74
N VAL A 229 35.54 24.70 18.18
CA VAL A 229 35.88 25.19 16.84
C VAL A 229 34.95 24.56 15.81
N ALA A 230 34.35 25.38 14.95
CA ALA A 230 33.47 24.87 13.91
C ALA A 230 34.25 23.96 12.96
N ARG A 231 33.73 22.75 12.70
CA ARG A 231 34.25 21.88 11.65
C ARG A 231 34.24 22.65 10.32
N ARG A 232 35.33 22.56 9.56
CA ARG A 232 35.40 23.13 8.20
C ARG A 232 34.31 22.46 7.35
N GLY A 233 33.55 23.20 6.55
CA GLY A 233 32.48 22.62 5.72
C GLY A 233 31.27 22.06 6.49
N GLN A 234 31.04 22.50 7.74
CA GLN A 234 29.91 22.07 8.58
C GLN A 234 28.54 22.15 7.89
N GLU A 235 28.37 23.09 6.95
CA GLU A 235 27.13 23.25 6.17
C GLU A 235 26.64 21.93 5.55
N VAL A 236 27.54 21.04 5.13
CA VAL A 236 27.15 19.74 4.56
C VAL A 236 26.50 18.85 5.61
N ALA A 237 27.09 18.77 6.80
CA ALA A 237 26.54 18.00 7.90
C ALA A 237 25.16 18.55 8.30
N ASP A 238 25.01 19.88 8.32
CA ASP A 238 23.76 20.55 8.66
C ASP A 238 22.67 20.28 7.62
N VAL A 239 23.01 20.28 6.32
CA VAL A 239 22.09 19.92 5.23
C VAL A 239 21.65 18.46 5.34
N LEU A 240 22.60 17.52 5.47
CA LEU A 240 22.28 16.09 5.59
C LEU A 240 21.42 15.80 6.82
N ALA A 241 21.72 16.43 7.96
CA ALA A 241 20.94 16.30 9.18
C ALA A 241 19.53 16.86 9.01
N ARG A 242 19.41 18.05 8.41
CA ARG A 242 18.11 18.69 8.15
C ARG A 242 17.24 17.84 7.23
N ASP A 243 17.79 17.30 6.16
CA ASP A 243 17.02 16.49 5.20
C ASP A 243 16.42 15.24 5.87
N VAL A 244 17.17 14.60 6.78
CA VAL A 244 16.65 13.49 7.61
C VAL A 244 15.57 13.96 8.58
N GLU A 245 15.76 15.09 9.26
CA GLU A 245 14.76 15.62 10.19
C GLU A 245 13.46 16.01 9.48
N GLU A 246 13.56 16.61 8.30
CA GLU A 246 12.42 17.03 7.48
C GLU A 246 11.64 15.81 6.96
N SER A 247 12.31 14.81 6.39
CA SER A 247 11.65 13.59 5.90
C SER A 247 11.03 12.77 7.04
N TYR A 248 11.72 12.67 8.17
CA TYR A 248 11.20 12.04 9.39
C TYR A 248 9.95 12.77 9.91
N ALA A 249 10.00 14.10 10.01
CA ALA A 249 8.86 14.91 10.42
C ALA A 249 7.69 14.79 9.44
N ALA A 250 7.96 14.67 8.14
CA ALA A 250 6.96 14.52 7.10
C ALA A 250 6.20 13.19 7.19
N ILE A 251 6.88 12.07 7.49
CA ILE A 251 6.21 10.79 7.79
C ILE A 251 5.30 10.93 9.00
N ARG A 252 5.79 11.52 10.09
CA ARG A 252 5.01 11.71 11.31
C ARG A 252 3.77 12.56 11.05
N ALA A 253 3.91 13.65 10.30
CA ALA A 253 2.81 14.52 9.89
C ALA A 253 1.77 13.77 9.03
N TYR A 254 2.22 12.93 8.09
CA TYR A 254 1.35 12.07 7.29
C TYR A 254 0.53 11.12 8.18
N LEU A 255 1.16 10.42 9.11
CA LEU A 255 0.48 9.49 10.02
C LEU A 255 -0.53 10.18 10.93
N ARG A 256 -0.23 11.39 11.42
CA ARG A 256 -1.20 12.19 12.19
C ARG A 256 -2.45 12.51 11.35
N LYS A 257 -2.27 12.89 10.08
CA LYS A 257 -3.37 13.17 9.16
C LYS A 257 -4.21 11.92 8.90
N VAL A 258 -3.56 10.82 8.51
CA VAL A 258 -4.23 9.54 8.20
C VAL A 258 -4.90 8.92 9.42
N GLY A 259 -4.33 9.10 10.61
CA GLY A 259 -4.89 8.58 11.86
C GLY A 259 -6.28 9.10 12.22
N THR A 260 -6.76 10.16 11.56
CA THR A 260 -8.14 10.67 11.72
C THR A 260 -9.17 9.93 10.86
N ARG A 261 -8.72 9.23 9.81
CA ARG A 261 -9.55 8.61 8.76
C ARG A 261 -8.88 7.34 8.22
N ILE A 262 -8.54 6.43 9.12
CA ILE A 262 -7.77 5.24 8.77
C ILE A 262 -8.56 4.26 7.91
N GLU A 263 -9.88 4.30 7.99
CA GLU A 263 -10.83 3.56 7.16
C GLU A 263 -10.74 3.92 5.66
N HIS A 264 -10.15 5.07 5.33
CA HIS A 264 -9.93 5.52 3.96
C HIS A 264 -8.56 5.12 3.40
N VAL A 265 -7.70 4.50 4.22
CA VAL A 265 -6.42 3.95 3.74
C VAL A 265 -6.71 2.72 2.89
N ASP A 266 -6.11 2.66 1.70
CA ASP A 266 -6.19 1.47 0.86
C ASP A 266 -5.48 0.30 1.58
N PRO A 267 -6.13 -0.86 1.76
CA PRO A 267 -5.52 -2.06 2.32
C PRO A 267 -4.22 -2.48 1.62
N HIS A 268 -4.16 -2.31 0.30
CA HIS A 268 -2.93 -2.48 -0.47
C HIS A 268 -2.09 -1.23 -0.29
N LEU A 269 -1.11 -1.31 0.63
CA LEU A 269 -0.44 -0.11 1.14
C LEU A 269 0.32 0.65 0.04
N CYS A 270 0.81 -0.05 -0.99
CA CYS A 270 1.44 0.52 -2.17
C CYS A 270 0.53 1.44 -3.01
N ASN A 271 -0.80 1.29 -2.92
CA ASN A 271 -1.75 2.17 -3.62
C ASN A 271 -1.91 3.53 -2.94
N ASN A 272 -1.47 3.67 -1.67
CA ASN A 272 -1.53 4.93 -0.95
C ASN A 272 -0.38 5.85 -1.41
N ALA A 273 -0.57 6.58 -2.51
CA ALA A 273 0.47 7.42 -3.11
C ALA A 273 1.15 8.39 -2.13
N GLY A 274 0.38 8.94 -1.18
CA GLY A 274 0.92 9.80 -0.12
C GLY A 274 1.82 9.08 0.88
N LEU A 275 1.51 7.83 1.24
CA LEU A 275 2.37 6.99 2.08
C LEU A 275 3.66 6.66 1.33
N VAL A 276 3.53 6.17 0.09
CA VAL A 276 4.68 5.76 -0.74
C VAL A 276 5.64 6.93 -0.95
N ALA A 277 5.13 8.12 -1.28
CA ALA A 277 5.97 9.30 -1.46
C ALA A 277 6.80 9.64 -0.20
N ARG A 278 6.21 9.50 0.99
CA ARG A 278 6.91 9.77 2.26
C ARG A 278 7.92 8.69 2.63
N LEU A 279 7.63 7.44 2.30
CA LEU A 279 8.54 6.33 2.53
C LEU A 279 9.76 6.40 1.60
N VAL A 280 9.58 6.74 0.32
CA VAL A 280 10.67 6.98 -0.64
C VAL A 280 11.59 8.09 -0.14
N ASP A 281 11.02 9.25 0.17
CA ASP A 281 11.76 10.43 0.64
C ASP A 281 12.56 10.13 1.93
N TYR A 282 11.93 9.44 2.88
CA TYR A 282 12.61 9.03 4.10
C TYR A 282 13.69 7.97 3.86
N GLU A 283 13.44 6.96 3.01
CA GLU A 283 14.43 5.93 2.68
C GLU A 283 15.66 6.53 1.99
N ASP A 284 15.47 7.48 1.08
CA ASP A 284 16.55 8.13 0.33
C ASP A 284 17.42 9.02 1.23
N THR A 285 16.78 9.88 2.03
CA THR A 285 17.47 10.75 3.01
C THR A 285 18.16 9.92 4.09
N TRP A 286 17.50 8.88 4.61
CA TRP A 286 18.10 7.95 5.57
C TRP A 286 19.30 7.21 4.99
N THR A 287 19.20 6.69 3.76
CA THR A 287 20.30 5.96 3.10
C THR A 287 21.51 6.87 2.88
N THR A 288 21.27 8.13 2.49
CA THR A 288 22.31 9.12 2.26
C THR A 288 23.01 9.47 3.57
N ALA A 289 22.26 9.76 4.63
CA ALA A 289 22.82 10.06 5.94
C ALA A 289 23.50 8.85 6.60
N ALA A 290 22.96 7.65 6.46
CA ALA A 290 23.62 6.42 6.95
C ALA A 290 25.04 6.26 6.37
N ARG A 291 25.23 6.65 5.10
CA ARG A 291 26.52 6.57 4.42
C ARG A 291 27.45 7.73 4.77
N TYR A 292 26.94 8.95 4.81
CA TYR A 292 27.78 10.16 4.82
C TYR A 292 27.78 10.90 6.17
N LEU A 293 26.78 10.69 7.01
CA LEU A 293 26.62 11.37 8.30
C LEU A 293 27.07 10.50 9.47
N CYS A 294 26.76 9.20 9.43
CA CYS A 294 27.01 8.29 10.56
C CYS A 294 28.47 7.80 10.66
N GLU A 295 29.25 7.89 9.58
CA GLU A 295 30.65 7.49 9.56
C GLU A 295 31.55 8.74 9.72
N PRO A 296 32.24 8.92 10.87
CA PRO A 296 32.95 10.17 11.15
C PRO A 296 34.03 10.50 10.13
N ILE A 297 34.78 9.49 9.68
CA ILE A 297 35.87 9.64 8.69
C ILE A 297 35.30 10.13 7.35
N THR A 298 34.22 9.50 6.88
CA THR A 298 33.54 9.88 5.63
C THR A 298 32.94 11.28 5.74
N LEU A 299 32.35 11.62 6.89
CA LEU A 299 31.79 12.95 7.13
C LEU A 299 32.88 14.03 7.15
N ASP A 300 33.99 13.79 7.84
CA ASP A 300 35.16 14.69 7.84
C ASP A 300 35.68 14.91 6.41
N ALA A 301 35.88 13.82 5.66
CA ALA A 301 36.38 13.89 4.29
C ALA A 301 35.46 14.71 3.36
N ILE A 302 34.14 14.52 3.46
CA ILE A 302 33.17 15.27 2.63
C ILE A 302 33.11 16.74 3.04
N CYS A 303 33.13 17.03 4.33
CA CYS A 303 33.17 18.39 4.85
C CYS A 303 34.44 19.13 4.38
N ASP A 304 35.59 18.46 4.40
CA ASP A 304 36.85 19.03 3.91
C ASP A 304 36.82 19.27 2.40
N ILE A 305 36.37 18.29 1.61
CA ILE A 305 36.23 18.43 0.15
C ILE A 305 35.28 19.59 -0.17
N PHE A 306 34.13 19.67 0.50
CA PHE A 306 33.18 20.75 0.28
C PHE A 306 33.78 22.12 0.58
N ALA A 307 34.55 22.24 1.65
CA ALA A 307 35.22 23.50 1.97
C ALA A 307 36.27 23.91 0.92
N GLU A 308 36.94 22.94 0.29
CA GLU A 308 37.85 23.21 -0.83
C GLU A 308 37.09 23.58 -2.11
N VAL A 309 35.94 22.93 -2.38
CA VAL A 309 35.06 23.32 -3.49
C VAL A 309 34.56 24.75 -3.31
N ARG A 310 34.11 25.12 -2.10
CA ARG A 310 33.72 26.51 -1.80
C ARG A 310 34.86 27.50 -1.99
N ALA A 311 36.08 27.13 -1.59
CA ALA A 311 37.25 27.96 -1.82
C ALA A 311 37.55 28.11 -3.33
N ALA A 312 37.39 27.04 -4.11
CA ALA A 312 37.54 27.07 -5.56
C ALA A 312 36.45 27.91 -6.24
N GLU A 313 35.18 27.84 -5.82
CA GLU A 313 34.10 28.70 -6.33
C GLU A 313 34.40 30.19 -6.16
N ASN A 314 35.02 30.58 -5.04
CA ASN A 314 35.43 31.97 -4.80
C ASN A 314 36.55 32.44 -5.74
N LEU A 315 37.36 31.51 -6.25
CA LEU A 315 38.47 31.81 -7.17
C LEU A 315 38.06 31.68 -8.64
N ALA A 316 37.08 30.83 -8.94
CA ALA A 316 36.56 30.55 -10.28
C ALA A 316 35.02 30.50 -10.23
N PRO A 317 34.33 31.65 -10.33
CA PRO A 317 32.88 31.74 -10.24
C PRO A 317 32.12 30.90 -11.29
N GLU A 318 32.76 30.55 -12.40
CA GLU A 318 32.22 29.64 -13.41
C GLU A 318 31.87 28.27 -12.81
N LEU A 319 32.65 27.81 -11.82
CA LEU A 319 32.39 26.57 -11.10
C LEU A 319 31.03 26.59 -10.38
N SER A 320 30.62 27.74 -9.86
CA SER A 320 29.34 27.87 -9.18
C SER A 320 28.17 27.67 -10.16
N GLY A 321 28.27 28.25 -11.36
CA GLY A 321 27.30 28.01 -12.44
C GLY A 321 27.24 26.54 -12.88
N MET A 322 28.38 25.84 -12.88
CA MET A 322 28.43 24.41 -13.16
C MET A 322 27.73 23.60 -12.07
N ILE A 323 27.98 23.90 -10.79
CA ILE A 323 27.35 23.24 -9.63
C ILE A 323 25.83 23.42 -9.65
N ASP A 324 25.36 24.66 -9.80
CA ASP A 324 23.93 24.99 -9.83
C ASP A 324 23.21 24.34 -11.02
N GLY A 325 23.90 24.25 -12.17
CA GLY A 325 23.39 23.61 -13.37
C GLY A 325 23.53 22.09 -13.42
N CYS A 326 24.17 21.47 -12.42
CA CYS A 326 24.60 20.06 -12.45
C CYS A 326 25.34 19.70 -13.75
N ASP A 327 26.28 20.56 -14.18
CA ASP A 327 27.01 20.39 -15.43
C ASP A 327 27.79 19.06 -15.46
N VAL A 328 27.73 18.35 -16.59
CA VAL A 328 28.43 17.09 -16.84
C VAL A 328 29.96 17.24 -16.66
N GLU A 329 30.52 18.41 -16.90
CA GLU A 329 31.95 18.63 -16.68
C GLU A 329 32.37 18.53 -15.20
N LEU A 330 31.43 18.62 -14.24
CA LEU A 330 31.72 18.39 -12.82
C LEU A 330 32.30 16.99 -12.55
N PHE A 331 31.95 15.99 -13.37
CA PHE A 331 32.54 14.65 -13.27
C PHE A 331 34.05 14.65 -13.56
N MET A 332 34.56 15.67 -14.25
CA MET A 332 36.00 15.85 -14.49
C MET A 332 36.61 16.87 -13.52
N VAL A 333 35.86 17.91 -13.14
CA VAL A 333 36.37 18.99 -12.29
C VAL A 333 36.50 18.57 -10.82
N LEU A 334 35.48 17.94 -10.23
CA LEU A 334 35.50 17.58 -8.81
C LEU A 334 36.62 16.57 -8.49
N PRO A 335 36.85 15.49 -9.26
CA PRO A 335 37.97 14.58 -8.98
C PRO A 335 39.33 15.27 -9.11
N ARG A 336 39.49 16.22 -10.05
CA ARG A 336 40.74 16.99 -10.19
C ARG A 336 40.98 17.87 -8.96
N LEU A 337 39.94 18.52 -8.43
CA LEU A 337 40.05 19.29 -7.19
C LEU A 337 40.50 18.39 -6.03
N VAL A 338 39.90 17.22 -5.88
CA VAL A 338 40.31 16.24 -4.84
C VAL A 338 41.79 15.86 -4.99
N VAL A 339 42.25 15.54 -6.21
CA VAL A 339 43.65 15.21 -6.47
C VAL A 339 44.58 16.39 -6.18
N LEU A 340 44.20 17.60 -6.57
CA LEU A 340 44.99 18.81 -6.29
C LEU A 340 45.09 19.07 -4.79
N CYS A 341 44.00 18.90 -4.04
CA CYS A 341 44.01 19.00 -2.59
C CYS A 341 44.93 17.95 -1.95
N TYR A 342 44.91 16.71 -2.44
CA TYR A 342 45.82 15.66 -1.97
C TYR A 342 47.29 15.96 -2.27
N VAL A 343 47.60 16.42 -3.50
CA VAL A 343 48.97 16.79 -3.88
C VAL A 343 49.48 17.99 -3.07
N ALA A 344 48.61 18.95 -2.75
CA ALA A 344 48.96 20.12 -1.95
C ALA A 344 49.30 19.77 -0.49
N ASP A 345 48.63 18.77 0.09
CA ASP A 345 48.92 18.28 1.44
C ASP A 345 48.67 16.76 1.56
N PRO A 346 49.66 15.91 1.19
CA PRO A 346 49.50 14.45 1.16
C PRO A 346 49.41 13.82 2.55
N GLN A 347 49.75 14.57 3.61
CA GLN A 347 49.75 14.11 5.00
C GLN A 347 48.47 14.50 5.73
N ALA A 348 47.67 15.41 5.17
CA ALA A 348 46.35 15.66 5.69
C ALA A 348 45.49 14.39 5.54
N PRO A 349 44.76 13.98 6.59
CA PRO A 349 43.81 12.87 6.50
C PRO A 349 42.60 13.31 5.67
N ARG A 350 42.79 13.44 4.36
CA ARG A 350 41.77 13.83 3.39
C ARG A 350 41.50 12.63 2.50
N ALA A 351 40.43 11.91 2.85
CA ALA A 351 39.93 10.69 2.21
C ALA A 351 40.87 9.47 2.27
#